data_AF-A0A429F3S7-F1
#
_entry.id   AF-A0A429F3S7-F1
#
_cell.length_a   1.000
_cell.length_b   1.000
_cell.length_c   1.000
_cell.angle_alpha   90.00
_cell.angle_beta   90.00
_cell.angle_gamma   90.00
#
_symmetry.space_group_name_H-M   'P 1'
#
loop_
_entity.id
_entity.type
_entity.pdbx_description
1 polymer ?
#
loop_
_entity_poly.entity_id
_entity_poly.type
_entity_poly.pdbx_seq_one_letter_code
_entity_poly.pdbx_strand_id
1 'polypeptide(L)'
;MSDDVERDLDLAWELLEAQPTHPKVAELAVKVLATQPERSSALMVLGYHRETCGDADEARRLFLRVAGRRDSQFIWAARALRRLALAGHDHPEALRWARTVLAHEHEGWDDWMQLGSAQALSGDHEEGWRQLDEAVTLCSRTAPGQLPKALGKRAEYLLESAAPPERFAPAAEEAIRANAADPWVAMLLGYAYLAQYRFDDAEQLGLRLLREDPTDDLLHSLVDTARTMLGIVEKARGDNITLDDIRRTGALEMAWRQIRDMKIGTDLGSALTALEAVLPDELRATLRPGATPAELAEGDEKVGAMVAEDLLTWHNGQQPGSGAAWGLAEPFRLLSAAEILAMDAEIEADRAAHPDWPENELWEQVMTDDDGTYLVAVAFGALVRRRPGQPDEPVADSMADWIWDRVAGFGGRDPRPAPLKTEEPPASGEPLSGVIVTMCDALGAPEDSAAYTELRELFPGSTVRRTELAPDMPNADGVNIVALDGLVKRVTVDVARCPSADRVISGLDLGGYSHQVDDYLRAGGALARDSWVNRANGETTVDYDLAGHRLGLVWGAGKLVRIFVASDS
;
A
#
# COMPACT_ATOMS: atom_id res chain seq x y z
N MET A 1 -7.15 36.17 -46.22
CA MET A 1 -6.13 35.11 -46.04
C MET A 1 -5.80 34.86 -44.58
N SER A 2 -5.41 35.85 -43.75
CA SER A 2 -5.24 35.62 -42.31
C SER A 2 -6.55 35.23 -41.61
N ASP A 3 -7.64 35.95 -41.90
CA ASP A 3 -8.96 35.70 -41.28
C ASP A 3 -9.55 34.33 -41.60
N ASP A 4 -9.32 33.80 -42.80
CA ASP A 4 -9.84 32.48 -43.20
C ASP A 4 -9.11 31.35 -42.46
N VAL A 5 -7.81 31.51 -42.21
CA VAL A 5 -6.98 30.54 -41.47
C VAL A 5 -7.33 30.54 -39.99
N GLU A 6 -7.54 31.71 -39.38
CA GLU A 6 -8.01 31.81 -37.99
C GLU A 6 -9.40 31.19 -37.84
N ARG A 7 -10.33 31.53 -38.75
CA ARG A 7 -11.69 30.97 -38.73
C ARG A 7 -11.70 29.44 -38.87
N ASP A 8 -10.89 28.88 -39.78
CA ASP A 8 -10.79 27.43 -39.95
C ASP A 8 -10.22 26.75 -38.70
N LEU A 9 -9.24 27.38 -38.04
CA LEU A 9 -8.67 26.87 -36.79
C LEU A 9 -9.67 26.93 -35.62
N ASP A 10 -10.36 28.07 -35.45
CA ASP A 10 -11.37 28.24 -34.40
C ASP A 10 -12.50 27.22 -34.56
N LEU A 11 -13.00 27.05 -35.79
CA LEU A 11 -14.02 26.03 -36.08
C LEU A 11 -13.49 24.61 -35.83
N ALA A 12 -12.21 24.35 -36.07
CA ALA A 12 -11.62 23.04 -35.79
C ALA A 12 -11.56 22.75 -34.28
N TRP A 13 -11.27 23.77 -33.45
CA TRP A 13 -11.33 23.66 -31.98
C TRP A 13 -12.76 23.49 -31.48
N GLU A 14 -13.69 24.33 -31.92
CA GLU A 14 -15.11 24.23 -31.54
C GLU A 14 -15.69 22.85 -31.90
N LEU A 15 -15.35 22.35 -33.09
CA LEU A 15 -15.79 21.02 -33.52
C LEU A 15 -15.09 19.89 -32.77
N LEU A 16 -13.81 20.04 -32.42
CA LEU A 16 -13.11 19.07 -31.57
C LEU A 16 -13.78 18.97 -30.20
N GLU A 17 -14.17 20.10 -29.59
CA GLU A 17 -14.87 20.11 -28.31
C GLU A 17 -16.27 19.49 -28.39
N ALA A 18 -17.01 19.75 -29.46
CA ALA A 18 -18.38 19.27 -29.62
C ALA A 18 -18.49 17.83 -30.16
N GLN A 19 -17.65 17.45 -31.11
CA GLN A 19 -17.66 16.17 -31.84
C GLN A 19 -16.24 15.74 -32.21
N PRO A 20 -15.43 15.27 -31.23
CA PRO A 20 -13.99 15.08 -31.41
C PRO A 20 -13.61 14.05 -32.47
N THR A 21 -14.50 13.11 -32.79
CA THR A 21 -14.30 12.09 -33.84
C THR A 21 -14.78 12.52 -35.23
N HIS A 22 -15.37 13.71 -35.37
CA HIS A 22 -15.93 14.16 -36.65
C HIS A 22 -14.79 14.43 -37.66
N PRO A 23 -14.84 13.87 -38.89
CA PRO A 23 -13.72 13.95 -39.85
C PRO A 23 -13.38 15.38 -40.29
N LYS A 24 -14.34 16.31 -40.17
CA LYS A 24 -14.14 17.73 -40.48
C LYS A 24 -13.11 18.41 -39.57
N VAL A 25 -12.88 17.91 -38.36
CA VAL A 25 -11.80 18.40 -37.46
C VAL A 25 -10.45 18.26 -38.15
N ALA A 26 -10.13 17.06 -38.65
CA ALA A 26 -8.90 16.81 -39.40
C ALA A 26 -8.83 17.61 -40.70
N GLU A 27 -9.93 17.71 -41.46
CA GLU A 27 -9.96 18.46 -42.72
C GLU A 27 -9.59 19.95 -42.50
N LEU A 28 -10.19 20.59 -41.49
CA LEU A 28 -9.93 21.98 -41.15
C LEU A 28 -8.50 22.17 -40.64
N ALA A 29 -8.02 21.32 -39.73
CA ALA A 29 -6.65 21.37 -39.23
C ALA A 29 -5.62 21.19 -40.35
N VAL A 30 -5.83 20.24 -41.27
CA VAL A 30 -4.96 20.02 -42.44
C VAL A 30 -4.99 21.20 -43.39
N LYS A 31 -6.14 21.84 -43.61
CA LYS A 31 -6.24 23.06 -44.44
C LYS A 31 -5.44 24.23 -43.86
N VAL A 32 -5.48 24.41 -42.55
CA VAL A 32 -4.63 25.38 -41.84
C VAL A 32 -3.15 25.02 -42.01
N LEU A 33 -2.78 23.75 -41.81
CA LEU A 33 -1.40 23.28 -41.94
C LEU A 33 -0.86 23.34 -43.38
N ALA A 34 -1.71 23.22 -44.39
CA ALA A 34 -1.32 23.40 -45.79
C ALA A 34 -0.85 24.84 -46.07
N THR A 35 -1.40 25.81 -45.35
CA THR A 35 -1.03 27.22 -45.45
C THR A 35 0.09 27.58 -44.46
N GLN A 36 0.08 26.99 -43.26
CA GLN A 36 1.02 27.23 -42.18
C GLN A 36 1.50 25.89 -41.58
N PRO A 37 2.47 25.20 -42.22
CA PRO A 37 2.88 23.84 -41.84
C PRO A 37 3.46 23.69 -40.43
N GLU A 38 3.83 24.82 -39.83
CA GLU A 38 4.43 24.89 -38.51
C GLU A 38 3.51 25.47 -37.44
N ARG A 39 2.22 25.65 -37.74
CA ARG A 39 1.28 26.18 -36.76
C ARG A 39 0.97 25.15 -35.67
N SER A 40 1.57 25.32 -34.49
CA SER A 40 1.44 24.38 -33.38
C SER A 40 0.02 24.19 -32.87
N SER A 41 -0.83 25.23 -32.88
CA SER A 41 -2.24 25.09 -32.51
C SER A 41 -3.01 24.14 -33.43
N ALA A 42 -2.75 24.19 -34.74
CA ALA A 42 -3.39 23.28 -35.71
C ALA A 42 -2.84 21.85 -35.60
N LEU A 43 -1.55 21.68 -35.28
CA LEU A 43 -0.97 20.38 -34.96
C LEU A 43 -1.59 19.78 -33.68
N MET A 44 -1.84 20.60 -32.66
CA MET A 44 -2.52 20.17 -31.42
C MET A 44 -3.94 19.68 -31.70
N VAL A 45 -4.75 20.43 -32.48
CA VAL A 45 -6.10 19.99 -32.88
C VAL A 45 -6.05 18.65 -33.60
N LEU A 46 -5.17 18.52 -34.58
CA LEU A 46 -5.02 17.26 -35.32
C LEU A 46 -4.58 16.12 -34.39
N GLY A 47 -3.65 16.38 -33.46
CA GLY A 47 -3.19 15.41 -32.48
C GLY A 47 -4.32 14.90 -31.58
N TYR A 48 -5.11 15.80 -30.99
CA TYR A 48 -6.25 15.42 -30.15
C TYR A 48 -7.32 14.65 -30.93
N HIS A 49 -7.59 15.03 -32.18
CA HIS A 49 -8.50 14.28 -33.04
C HIS A 49 -7.99 12.86 -33.30
N ARG A 50 -6.70 12.70 -33.64
CA ARG A 50 -6.08 11.39 -33.87
C ARG A 50 -6.13 10.50 -32.64
N GLU A 51 -5.79 11.06 -31.48
CA GLU A 51 -5.91 10.38 -30.19
C GLU A 51 -7.35 9.88 -29.95
N THR A 52 -8.34 10.75 -30.13
CA THR A 52 -9.76 10.40 -29.95
C THR A 52 -10.24 9.33 -30.95
N CYS A 53 -9.68 9.32 -32.16
CA CYS A 53 -9.95 8.29 -33.18
C CYS A 53 -9.17 6.98 -32.97
N GLY A 54 -8.37 6.86 -31.91
CA GLY A 54 -7.58 5.67 -31.60
C GLY A 54 -6.25 5.56 -32.34
N ASP A 55 -5.80 6.62 -33.04
CA ASP A 55 -4.51 6.69 -33.72
C ASP A 55 -3.45 7.33 -32.80
N ALA A 56 -3.08 6.58 -31.75
CA ALA A 56 -2.18 7.04 -30.69
C ALA A 56 -0.76 7.35 -31.21
N ASP A 57 -0.28 6.61 -32.20
CA ASP A 57 1.06 6.80 -32.77
C ASP A 57 1.17 8.11 -33.56
N GLU A 58 0.17 8.44 -34.37
CA GLU A 58 0.14 9.71 -35.09
C GLU A 58 -0.06 10.88 -34.11
N ALA A 59 -0.95 10.73 -33.12
CA ALA A 59 -1.13 11.73 -32.07
C ALA A 59 0.19 12.02 -31.34
N ARG A 60 0.91 10.98 -30.92
CA ARG A 60 2.23 11.08 -30.26
C ARG A 60 3.23 11.83 -31.15
N ARG A 61 3.30 11.49 -32.44
CA ARG A 61 4.20 12.16 -33.41
C ARG A 61 3.91 13.66 -33.50
N LEU A 62 2.63 14.03 -33.58
CA LEU A 62 2.19 15.42 -33.67
C LEU A 62 2.53 16.19 -32.39
N PHE A 63 2.23 15.62 -31.21
CA PHE A 63 2.55 16.26 -29.94
C PHE A 63 4.05 16.40 -29.71
N LEU A 64 4.87 15.40 -30.06
CA LEU A 64 6.33 15.51 -29.99
C LEU A 64 6.87 16.64 -30.88
N ARG A 65 6.28 16.83 -32.07
CA ARG A 65 6.66 17.93 -32.97
C ARG A 65 6.34 19.29 -32.36
N VAL A 66 5.20 19.43 -31.69
CA VAL A 66 4.84 20.67 -30.96
C VAL A 66 5.75 20.87 -29.75
N ALA A 67 5.96 19.83 -28.94
CA ALA A 67 6.82 19.89 -27.76
C ALA A 67 8.27 20.29 -28.11
N GLY A 68 8.80 19.81 -29.24
CA GLY A 68 10.15 20.17 -29.71
C GLY A 68 10.35 21.66 -30.02
N ARG A 69 9.27 22.42 -30.26
CA ARG A 69 9.36 23.85 -30.59
C ARG A 69 9.41 24.76 -29.37
N ARG A 70 8.91 24.29 -28.22
CA ARG A 70 8.84 25.05 -26.96
C ARG A 70 8.14 26.42 -27.11
N ASP A 71 7.09 26.48 -27.93
CA ASP A 71 6.24 27.67 -28.08
C ASP A 71 5.09 27.68 -27.06
N SER A 72 4.10 28.57 -27.23
CA SER A 72 2.95 28.69 -26.32
C SER A 72 2.09 27.42 -26.21
N GLN A 73 2.23 26.45 -27.12
CA GLN A 73 1.52 25.16 -27.09
C GLN A 73 2.33 24.04 -26.42
N PHE A 74 3.58 24.31 -26.04
CA PHE A 74 4.49 23.34 -25.43
C PHE A 74 3.86 22.57 -24.27
N ILE A 75 3.24 23.29 -23.33
CA ILE A 75 2.67 22.67 -22.13
C ILE A 75 1.47 21.77 -22.44
N TRP A 76 0.63 22.19 -23.40
CA TRP A 76 -0.49 21.37 -23.84
C TRP A 76 -0.03 20.09 -24.53
N ALA A 77 1.03 20.18 -25.35
CA ALA A 77 1.66 19.00 -25.94
C ALA A 77 2.28 18.09 -24.88
N ALA A 78 2.98 18.63 -23.88
CA ALA A 78 3.57 17.86 -22.79
C ALA A 78 2.50 17.14 -21.94
N ARG A 79 1.38 17.81 -21.63
CA ARG A 79 0.23 17.20 -20.94
C ARG A 79 -0.42 16.10 -21.78
N ALA A 80 -0.55 16.29 -23.09
CA ALA A 80 -1.10 15.28 -24.00
C ALA A 80 -0.17 14.05 -24.10
N LEU A 81 1.15 14.26 -24.16
CA LEU A 81 2.14 13.18 -24.14
C LEU A 81 2.15 12.39 -22.84
N ARG A 82 2.02 13.07 -21.67
CA ARG A 82 1.80 12.41 -20.38
C ARG A 82 0.57 11.52 -20.41
N ARG A 83 -0.56 12.04 -20.90
CA ARG A 83 -1.82 11.28 -21.00
C ARG A 83 -1.71 10.08 -21.92
N LEU A 84 -1.13 10.23 -23.11
CA LEU A 84 -0.88 9.12 -24.03
C LEU A 84 0.03 8.05 -23.42
N ALA A 85 1.04 8.46 -22.66
CA ALA A 85 1.93 7.53 -21.97
C ALA A 85 1.19 6.74 -20.88
N LEU A 86 0.35 7.40 -20.06
CA LEU A 86 -0.50 6.72 -19.07
C LEU A 86 -1.46 5.73 -19.73
N ALA A 87 -2.16 6.14 -20.80
CA ALA A 87 -3.09 5.28 -21.53
C ALA A 87 -2.39 4.08 -22.21
N GLY A 88 -1.12 4.23 -22.57
CA GLY A 88 -0.28 3.15 -23.10
C GLY A 88 0.48 2.35 -22.04
N HIS A 89 0.22 2.57 -20.75
CA HIS A 89 0.94 1.95 -19.62
C HIS A 89 2.47 2.19 -19.63
N ASP A 90 2.94 3.24 -20.30
CA ASP A 90 4.33 3.68 -20.28
C ASP A 90 4.55 4.67 -19.12
N HIS A 91 4.51 4.13 -17.89
CA HIS A 91 4.58 4.91 -16.66
C HIS A 91 5.89 5.74 -16.53
N PRO A 92 7.09 5.22 -16.90
CA PRO A 92 8.31 6.03 -16.88
C PRO A 92 8.26 7.23 -17.82
N GLU A 93 7.70 7.08 -19.02
CA GLU A 93 7.49 8.17 -19.97
C GLU A 93 6.48 9.19 -19.42
N ALA A 94 5.38 8.72 -18.83
CA ALA A 94 4.38 9.57 -18.19
C ALA A 94 4.99 10.41 -17.06
N LEU A 95 5.79 9.79 -16.19
CA LEU A 95 6.49 10.47 -15.11
C LEU A 95 7.46 11.53 -15.62
N ARG A 96 8.19 11.24 -16.70
CA ARG A 96 9.09 12.22 -17.34
C ARG A 96 8.33 13.44 -17.84
N TRP A 97 7.19 13.25 -18.52
CA TRP A 97 6.36 14.36 -18.99
C TRP A 97 5.68 15.10 -17.84
N ALA A 98 5.24 14.43 -16.78
CA ALA A 98 4.68 15.08 -15.60
C ALA A 98 5.69 16.03 -14.94
N ARG A 99 6.94 15.58 -14.74
CA ARG A 99 8.04 16.43 -14.25
C ARG A 99 8.34 17.59 -15.21
N THR A 100 8.26 17.35 -16.51
CA THR A 100 8.47 18.39 -17.54
C THR A 100 7.41 19.49 -17.48
N VAL A 101 6.14 19.14 -17.26
CA VAL A 101 5.03 20.10 -17.12
C VAL A 101 5.24 20.97 -15.89
N LEU A 102 5.55 20.38 -14.74
CA LEU A 102 5.74 21.13 -13.48
C LEU A 102 7.01 21.98 -13.46
N ALA A 103 8.05 21.61 -14.21
CA ALA A 103 9.25 22.42 -14.35
C ALA A 103 9.03 23.74 -15.14
N HIS A 104 7.87 23.92 -15.77
CA HIS A 104 7.60 25.06 -16.65
C HIS A 104 6.51 25.97 -16.05
N GLU A 105 6.92 26.86 -15.13
CA GLU A 105 6.16 27.98 -14.52
C GLU A 105 4.61 27.85 -14.53
N HIS A 106 4.10 26.71 -14.08
CA HIS A 106 2.66 26.49 -13.93
C HIS A 106 2.37 25.45 -12.85
N GLU A 107 1.85 25.93 -11.72
CA GLU A 107 1.56 25.12 -10.53
C GLU A 107 0.04 24.89 -10.39
N GLY A 108 -0.54 24.17 -11.35
CA GLY A 108 -1.92 23.70 -11.21
C GLY A 108 -1.98 22.48 -10.28
N TRP A 109 -2.91 22.46 -9.32
CA TRP A 109 -3.12 21.29 -8.45
C TRP A 109 -3.38 20.01 -9.26
N ASP A 110 -4.00 20.11 -10.44
CA ASP A 110 -4.24 18.96 -11.33
C ASP A 110 -2.93 18.38 -11.88
N ASP A 111 -1.95 19.23 -12.22
CA ASP A 111 -0.65 18.74 -12.69
C ASP A 111 0.18 18.13 -11.55
N TRP A 112 0.04 18.64 -10.32
CA TRP A 112 0.60 18.00 -9.12
C TRP A 112 -0.02 16.62 -8.87
N MET A 113 -1.34 16.51 -9.04
CA MET A 113 -2.06 15.24 -8.90
C MET A 113 -1.58 14.21 -9.95
N GLN A 114 -1.39 14.66 -11.18
CA GLN A 114 -0.91 13.82 -12.29
C GLN A 114 0.55 13.39 -12.13
N LEU A 115 1.39 14.22 -11.51
CA LEU A 115 2.73 13.80 -11.09
C LEU A 115 2.66 12.69 -10.04
N GLY A 116 1.86 12.86 -9.00
CA GLY A 116 1.69 11.86 -7.94
C GLY A 116 1.22 10.51 -8.49
N SER A 117 0.22 10.52 -9.37
CA SER A 117 -0.26 9.31 -10.05
C SER A 117 0.83 8.64 -10.89
N ALA A 118 1.50 9.39 -11.77
CA ALA A 118 2.56 8.84 -12.61
C ALA A 118 3.75 8.30 -11.81
N GLN A 119 4.05 8.92 -10.66
CA GLN A 119 5.11 8.50 -9.75
C GLN A 119 4.75 7.20 -9.03
N ALA A 120 3.52 7.11 -8.49
CA ALA A 120 3.02 5.89 -7.87
C ALA A 120 2.95 4.72 -8.86
N LEU A 121 2.49 4.97 -10.10
CA LEU A 121 2.43 3.96 -11.16
C LEU A 121 3.81 3.60 -11.73
N SER A 122 4.85 4.36 -11.42
CA SER A 122 6.24 4.02 -11.77
C SER A 122 6.97 3.26 -10.64
N GLY A 123 6.24 2.85 -9.60
CA GLY A 123 6.75 2.08 -8.45
C GLY A 123 7.11 2.93 -7.23
N ASP A 124 7.26 4.25 -7.35
CA ASP A 124 7.55 5.13 -6.21
C ASP A 124 6.26 5.50 -5.49
N HIS A 125 5.65 4.49 -4.89
CA HIS A 125 4.30 4.48 -4.37
C HIS A 125 4.08 5.51 -3.25
N GLU A 126 4.85 5.45 -2.18
CA GLU A 126 4.64 6.32 -1.01
C GLU A 126 4.81 7.80 -1.34
N GLU A 127 5.83 8.13 -2.12
CA GLU A 127 6.08 9.49 -2.54
C GLU A 127 5.00 9.96 -3.53
N GLY A 128 4.60 9.10 -4.47
CA GLY A 128 3.49 9.37 -5.38
C GLY A 128 2.18 9.63 -4.64
N TRP A 129 1.84 8.82 -3.63
CA TRP A 129 0.62 9.00 -2.84
C TRP A 129 0.68 10.24 -1.94
N ARG A 130 1.84 10.51 -1.32
CA ARG A 130 2.07 11.75 -0.56
C ARG A 130 1.87 12.98 -1.44
N GLN A 131 2.37 12.93 -2.67
CA GLN A 131 2.21 13.96 -3.69
C GLN A 131 0.74 14.18 -4.09
N LEU A 132 -0.11 13.13 -4.08
CA LEU A 132 -1.56 13.28 -4.28
C LEU A 132 -2.21 14.07 -3.13
N ASP A 133 -1.84 13.79 -1.88
CA ASP A 133 -2.35 14.51 -0.71
C ASP A 133 -1.92 16.00 -0.71
N GLU A 134 -0.70 16.27 -1.13
CA GLU A 134 -0.21 17.64 -1.33
C GLU A 134 -0.98 18.37 -2.44
N ALA A 135 -1.34 17.68 -3.52
CA ALA A 135 -2.16 18.25 -4.59
C ALA A 135 -3.56 18.65 -4.10
N VAL A 136 -4.19 17.82 -3.25
CA VAL A 136 -5.46 18.18 -2.58
C VAL A 136 -5.27 19.42 -1.69
N THR A 137 -4.20 19.46 -0.90
CA THR A 137 -3.86 20.61 -0.04
C THR A 137 -3.56 21.89 -0.86
N LEU A 138 -2.97 21.76 -2.04
CA LEU A 138 -2.80 22.87 -2.96
C LEU A 138 -4.15 23.35 -3.50
N CYS A 139 -5.01 22.42 -3.94
CA CYS A 139 -6.35 22.73 -4.44
C CYS A 139 -7.20 23.46 -3.38
N SER A 140 -7.17 23.02 -2.12
CA SER A 140 -7.96 23.65 -1.05
C SER A 140 -7.56 25.11 -0.80
N ARG A 141 -6.31 25.48 -1.10
CA ARG A 141 -5.80 26.85 -0.97
C ARG A 141 -6.02 27.69 -2.23
N THR A 142 -5.80 27.13 -3.41
CA THR A 142 -5.76 27.90 -4.68
C THR A 142 -7.07 27.85 -5.46
N ALA A 143 -7.86 26.79 -5.31
CA ALA A 143 -9.13 26.60 -5.99
C ALA A 143 -10.14 25.83 -5.10
N PRO A 144 -10.61 26.40 -3.98
CA PRO A 144 -11.48 25.69 -3.03
C PRO A 144 -12.75 25.11 -3.65
N GLY A 145 -13.33 25.79 -4.66
CA GLY A 145 -14.51 25.30 -5.38
C GLY A 145 -14.27 24.04 -6.24
N GLN A 146 -13.01 23.66 -6.47
CA GLN A 146 -12.61 22.43 -7.15
C GLN A 146 -12.22 21.31 -6.17
N LEU A 147 -12.29 21.54 -4.86
CA LEU A 147 -11.88 20.57 -3.85
C LEU A 147 -12.62 19.21 -3.99
N PRO A 148 -13.95 19.14 -4.23
CA PRO A 148 -14.61 17.86 -4.44
C PRO A 148 -14.03 17.07 -5.62
N LYS A 149 -13.67 17.75 -6.71
CA LYS A 149 -13.01 17.14 -7.88
C LYS A 149 -11.61 16.64 -7.53
N ALA A 150 -10.83 17.41 -6.77
CA ALA A 150 -9.50 16.99 -6.34
C ALA A 150 -9.55 15.76 -5.42
N LEU A 151 -10.52 15.70 -4.49
CA LEU A 151 -10.73 14.54 -3.62
C LEU A 151 -11.13 13.29 -4.42
N GLY A 152 -12.04 13.43 -5.38
CA GLY A 152 -12.41 12.34 -6.30
C GLY A 152 -11.21 11.82 -7.09
N LYS A 153 -10.40 12.71 -7.67
CA LYS A 153 -9.17 12.33 -8.38
C LYS A 153 -8.14 11.65 -7.49
N ARG A 154 -7.98 12.08 -6.24
CA ARG A 154 -7.08 11.41 -5.29
C ARG A 154 -7.55 9.97 -5.05
N ALA A 155 -8.84 9.77 -4.78
CA ALA A 155 -9.38 8.43 -4.58
C ALA A 155 -9.22 7.55 -5.83
N GLU A 156 -9.46 8.11 -7.02
CA GLU A 156 -9.26 7.44 -8.31
C GLU A 156 -7.80 6.99 -8.49
N TYR A 157 -6.82 7.89 -8.29
CA TYR A 157 -5.42 7.55 -8.50
C TYR A 157 -4.85 6.63 -7.42
N LEU A 158 -5.38 6.68 -6.19
CA LEU A 158 -5.06 5.69 -5.17
C LEU A 158 -5.57 4.29 -5.56
N LEU A 159 -6.79 4.18 -6.10
CA LEU A 159 -7.29 2.91 -6.63
C LEU A 159 -6.48 2.44 -7.84
N GLU A 160 -6.20 3.34 -8.79
CA GLU A 160 -5.48 3.03 -10.03
C GLU A 160 -4.07 2.48 -9.74
N SER A 161 -3.37 3.08 -8.77
CA SER A 161 -2.06 2.66 -8.30
C SER A 161 -2.10 1.55 -7.24
N ALA A 162 -3.27 0.98 -6.97
CA ALA A 162 -3.49 -0.08 -5.99
C ALA A 162 -2.88 0.24 -4.61
N ALA A 163 -3.13 1.46 -4.13
CA ALA A 163 -2.76 1.88 -2.78
C ALA A 163 -3.41 0.99 -1.72
N PRO A 164 -2.75 0.76 -0.56
CA PRO A 164 -3.29 -0.06 0.52
C PRO A 164 -4.71 0.38 0.93
N PRO A 165 -5.58 -0.58 1.31
CA PRO A 165 -6.95 -0.29 1.73
C PRO A 165 -7.05 0.81 2.80
N GLU A 166 -6.10 0.86 3.74
CA GLU A 166 -6.02 1.83 4.83
C GLU A 166 -5.83 3.26 4.34
N ARG A 167 -5.29 3.41 3.12
CA ARG A 167 -5.09 4.71 2.47
C ARG A 167 -6.21 5.04 1.49
N PHE A 168 -6.57 4.07 0.66
CA PHE A 168 -7.58 4.27 -0.38
C PHE A 168 -8.97 4.51 0.21
N ALA A 169 -9.39 3.70 1.18
CA ALA A 169 -10.77 3.75 1.66
C ALA A 169 -11.13 5.07 2.36
N PRO A 170 -10.31 5.63 3.26
CA PRO A 170 -10.58 6.96 3.82
C PRO A 170 -10.65 8.06 2.76
N ALA A 171 -9.84 7.96 1.70
CA ALA A 171 -9.87 8.92 0.60
C ALA A 171 -11.17 8.85 -0.21
N ALA A 172 -11.68 7.65 -0.48
CA ALA A 172 -12.98 7.44 -1.13
C ALA A 172 -14.14 7.94 -0.26
N GLU A 173 -14.11 7.67 1.05
CA GLU A 173 -15.09 8.18 2.02
C GLU A 173 -15.06 9.71 2.15
N GLU A 174 -13.90 10.33 2.02
CA GLU A 174 -13.79 11.79 1.97
C GLU A 174 -14.35 12.37 0.67
N ALA A 175 -14.03 11.74 -0.47
CA ALA A 175 -14.53 12.16 -1.77
C ALA A 175 -16.06 12.10 -1.85
N ILE A 176 -16.69 11.02 -1.36
CA ILE A 176 -18.15 10.90 -1.39
C ILE A 176 -18.84 11.90 -0.44
N ARG A 177 -18.22 12.22 0.70
CA ARG A 177 -18.72 13.27 1.60
C ARG A 177 -18.68 14.65 0.92
N ALA A 178 -17.69 14.90 0.08
CA ALA A 178 -17.57 16.14 -0.67
C ALA A 178 -18.52 16.22 -1.87
N ASN A 179 -18.84 15.08 -2.52
CA ASN A 179 -19.75 15.03 -3.66
C ASN A 179 -20.51 13.69 -3.75
N ALA A 180 -21.58 13.55 -2.97
CA ALA A 180 -22.37 12.32 -2.89
C ALA A 180 -23.17 11.98 -4.17
N ALA A 181 -23.31 12.95 -5.08
CA ALA A 181 -24.07 12.81 -6.33
C ALA A 181 -23.21 12.31 -7.50
N ASP A 182 -21.89 12.20 -7.33
CA ASP A 182 -21.00 11.73 -8.38
C ASP A 182 -20.98 10.19 -8.45
N PRO A 183 -21.49 9.59 -9.52
CA PRO A 183 -21.57 8.13 -9.65
C PRO A 183 -20.18 7.49 -9.71
N TRP A 184 -19.17 8.18 -10.26
CA TRP A 184 -17.80 7.68 -10.29
C TRP A 184 -17.23 7.58 -8.88
N VAL A 185 -17.40 8.63 -8.07
CA VAL A 185 -16.95 8.62 -6.66
C VAL A 185 -17.71 7.58 -5.82
N ALA A 186 -19.00 7.39 -6.09
CA ALA A 186 -19.78 6.34 -5.44
C ALA A 186 -19.29 4.93 -5.83
N MET A 187 -18.88 4.72 -7.07
CA MET A 187 -18.26 3.47 -7.49
C MET A 187 -16.91 3.23 -6.79
N LEU A 188 -16.05 4.25 -6.68
CA LEU A 188 -14.78 4.15 -5.94
C LEU A 188 -15.02 3.73 -4.47
N LEU A 189 -16.06 4.28 -3.82
CA LEU A 189 -16.46 3.86 -2.48
C LEU A 189 -16.89 2.39 -2.42
N GLY A 190 -17.56 1.87 -3.45
CA GLY A 190 -17.91 0.45 -3.54
C GLY A 190 -16.68 -0.45 -3.53
N TYR A 191 -15.65 -0.12 -4.30
CA TYR A 191 -14.37 -0.85 -4.27
C TYR A 191 -13.65 -0.69 -2.93
N ALA A 192 -13.75 0.47 -2.28
CA ALA A 192 -13.21 0.66 -0.94
C ALA A 192 -13.90 -0.25 0.09
N TYR A 193 -15.21 -0.45 -0.03
CA TYR A 193 -15.94 -1.39 0.82
C TYR A 193 -15.49 -2.84 0.61
N LEU A 194 -15.22 -3.27 -0.63
CA LEU A 194 -14.61 -4.58 -0.87
C LEU A 194 -13.27 -4.71 -0.14
N ALA A 195 -12.40 -3.70 -0.27
CA ALA A 195 -11.08 -3.68 0.35
C ALA A 195 -11.14 -3.69 1.89
N GLN A 196 -12.23 -3.19 2.49
CA GLN A 196 -12.48 -3.22 3.95
C GLN A 196 -13.28 -4.44 4.43
N TYR A 197 -13.50 -5.44 3.57
CA TYR A 197 -14.34 -6.60 3.85
C TYR A 197 -15.80 -6.25 4.19
N ARG A 198 -16.30 -5.11 3.70
CA ARG A 198 -17.68 -4.63 3.85
C ARG A 198 -18.50 -5.04 2.63
N PHE A 199 -18.54 -6.35 2.35
CA PHE A 199 -19.09 -6.89 1.11
C PHE A 199 -20.58 -6.58 0.92
N ASP A 200 -21.38 -6.61 2.01
CA ASP A 200 -22.79 -6.21 1.97
C ASP A 200 -22.97 -4.75 1.54
N ASP A 201 -22.15 -3.84 2.08
CA ASP A 201 -22.20 -2.41 1.73
C ASP A 201 -21.80 -2.20 0.27
N ALA A 202 -20.79 -2.93 -0.21
CA ALA A 202 -20.36 -2.92 -1.61
C ALA A 202 -21.47 -3.38 -2.55
N GLU A 203 -22.12 -4.52 -2.26
CA GLU A 203 -23.23 -5.03 -3.07
C GLU A 203 -24.40 -4.04 -3.10
N GLN A 204 -24.83 -3.55 -1.93
CA GLN A 204 -25.97 -2.63 -1.84
C GLN A 204 -25.70 -1.33 -2.60
N LEU A 205 -24.49 -0.79 -2.51
CA LEU A 205 -24.09 0.40 -3.23
C LEU A 205 -24.06 0.16 -4.75
N GLY A 206 -23.44 -0.94 -5.20
CA GLY A 206 -23.40 -1.31 -6.62
C GLY A 206 -24.80 -1.52 -7.20
N LEU A 207 -25.67 -2.24 -6.50
CA LEU A 207 -27.07 -2.44 -6.92
C LEU A 207 -27.88 -1.14 -6.96
N ARG A 208 -27.57 -0.17 -6.08
CA ARG A 208 -28.20 1.16 -6.15
C ARG A 208 -27.78 1.89 -7.42
N LEU A 209 -26.48 1.90 -7.73
CA LEU A 209 -25.93 2.59 -8.91
C LEU A 209 -26.39 1.92 -10.22
N LEU A 210 -26.51 0.58 -10.26
CA LEU A 210 -27.07 -0.14 -11.41
C LEU A 210 -28.55 0.18 -11.69
N ARG A 211 -29.30 0.75 -10.73
CA ARG A 211 -30.65 1.26 -11.01
C ARG A 211 -30.62 2.58 -11.78
N GLU A 212 -29.52 3.33 -11.67
CA GLU A 212 -29.29 4.58 -12.38
C GLU A 212 -28.70 4.31 -13.77
N ASP A 213 -27.71 3.43 -13.86
CA ASP A 213 -27.14 2.91 -15.12
C ASP A 213 -27.02 1.37 -15.10
N PRO A 214 -28.00 0.64 -15.67
CA PRO A 214 -27.99 -0.83 -15.66
C PRO A 214 -27.00 -1.44 -16.65
N THR A 215 -26.34 -0.64 -17.49
CA THR A 215 -25.41 -1.12 -18.53
C THR A 215 -23.94 -0.93 -18.17
N ASP A 216 -23.64 -0.40 -16.99
CA ASP A 216 -22.27 -0.18 -16.54
C ASP A 216 -21.61 -1.51 -16.11
N ASP A 217 -20.67 -1.98 -16.93
CA ASP A 217 -19.92 -3.22 -16.71
C ASP A 217 -19.07 -3.19 -15.42
N LEU A 218 -18.55 -2.03 -15.02
CA LEU A 218 -17.74 -1.92 -13.80
C LEU A 218 -18.60 -2.09 -12.55
N LEU A 219 -19.84 -1.60 -12.59
CA LEU A 219 -20.80 -1.81 -11.50
C LEU A 219 -21.28 -3.26 -11.42
N HIS A 220 -21.45 -3.95 -12.55
CA HIS A 220 -21.72 -5.39 -12.56
C HIS A 220 -20.54 -6.16 -11.94
N SER A 221 -19.31 -5.85 -12.35
CA SER A 221 -18.10 -6.46 -11.77
C SER A 221 -17.99 -6.25 -10.26
N LEU A 222 -18.32 -5.05 -9.76
CA LEU A 222 -18.35 -4.74 -8.33
C LEU A 222 -19.36 -5.64 -7.58
N VAL A 223 -20.59 -5.74 -8.10
CA VAL A 223 -21.65 -6.56 -7.49
C VAL A 223 -21.30 -8.04 -7.51
N ASP A 224 -20.79 -8.54 -8.63
CA ASP A 224 -20.40 -9.95 -8.77
C ASP A 224 -19.25 -10.30 -7.82
N THR A 225 -18.27 -9.41 -7.68
CA THR A 225 -17.17 -9.59 -6.72
C THR A 225 -17.69 -9.60 -5.29
N ALA A 226 -18.56 -8.65 -4.92
CA ALA A 226 -19.16 -8.60 -3.59
C ALA A 226 -19.92 -9.89 -3.25
N ARG A 227 -20.72 -10.42 -4.20
CA ARG A 227 -21.47 -11.67 -4.03
C ARG A 227 -20.59 -12.89 -3.89
N THR A 228 -19.53 -12.99 -4.70
CA THR A 228 -18.56 -14.08 -4.58
C THR A 228 -17.94 -14.07 -3.18
N MET A 229 -17.51 -12.91 -2.69
CA MET A 229 -16.93 -12.77 -1.35
C MET A 229 -17.94 -13.09 -0.25
N LEU A 230 -19.20 -12.64 -0.37
CA LEU A 230 -20.27 -13.03 0.56
C LEU A 230 -20.50 -14.54 0.58
N GLY A 231 -20.54 -15.19 -0.58
CA GLY A 231 -20.68 -16.64 -0.69
C GLY A 231 -19.52 -17.41 -0.02
N ILE A 232 -18.30 -16.90 -0.14
CA ILE A 232 -17.12 -17.44 0.58
C ILE A 232 -17.33 -17.31 2.09
N VAL A 233 -17.70 -16.14 2.58
CA VAL A 233 -17.95 -15.89 4.02
C VAL A 233 -19.08 -16.77 4.56
N GLU A 234 -20.16 -16.93 3.80
CA GLU A 234 -21.29 -17.79 4.17
C GLU A 234 -20.89 -19.26 4.26
N LYS A 235 -20.09 -19.75 3.29
CA LYS A 235 -19.56 -21.12 3.32
C LYS A 235 -18.63 -21.33 4.51
N ALA A 236 -17.72 -20.38 4.73
CA ALA A 236 -16.75 -20.41 5.83
C ALA A 236 -17.42 -20.42 7.22
N ARG A 237 -18.54 -19.71 7.38
CA ARG A 237 -19.36 -19.78 8.61
C ARG A 237 -19.88 -21.19 8.91
N GLY A 238 -20.13 -22.00 7.88
CA GLY A 238 -20.49 -23.41 8.02
C GLY A 238 -19.39 -24.24 8.71
N ASP A 239 -18.14 -23.80 8.57
CA ASP A 239 -16.95 -24.43 9.13
C ASP A 239 -16.44 -23.70 10.40
N ASN A 240 -17.29 -22.87 11.03
CA ASN A 240 -16.96 -22.01 12.18
C ASN A 240 -15.83 -20.98 11.94
N ILE A 241 -15.55 -20.63 10.69
CA ILE A 241 -14.59 -19.58 10.33
C ILE A 241 -15.33 -18.23 10.27
N THR A 242 -14.84 -17.23 11.02
CA THR A 242 -15.40 -15.88 11.07
C THR A 242 -14.78 -14.96 10.03
N LEU A 243 -15.43 -13.81 9.76
CA LEU A 243 -14.87 -12.79 8.87
C LEU A 243 -13.53 -12.24 9.39
N ASP A 244 -13.36 -12.16 10.71
CA ASP A 244 -12.09 -11.72 11.30
C ASP A 244 -10.99 -12.77 11.13
N ASP A 245 -11.33 -14.06 11.07
CA ASP A 245 -10.37 -15.12 10.73
C ASP A 245 -9.93 -14.99 9.27
N ILE A 246 -10.87 -14.73 8.35
CA ILE A 246 -10.56 -14.45 6.94
C ILE A 246 -9.68 -13.21 6.81
N ARG A 247 -10.00 -12.11 7.49
CA ARG A 247 -9.15 -10.90 7.52
C ARG A 247 -7.74 -11.18 8.00
N ARG A 248 -7.59 -12.02 9.03
CA ARG A 248 -6.28 -12.39 9.58
C ARG A 248 -5.39 -13.14 8.59
N THR A 249 -5.95 -13.77 7.56
CA THR A 249 -5.15 -14.37 6.47
C THR A 249 -4.44 -13.34 5.59
N GLY A 250 -4.97 -12.11 5.52
CA GLY A 250 -4.46 -11.08 4.62
C GLY A 250 -4.71 -11.35 3.14
N ALA A 251 -5.63 -12.26 2.78
CA ALA A 251 -5.82 -12.71 1.40
C ALA A 251 -6.21 -11.58 0.43
N LEU A 252 -7.07 -10.63 0.84
CA LEU A 252 -7.41 -9.48 -0.01
C LEU A 252 -6.23 -8.53 -0.15
N GLU A 253 -5.49 -8.28 0.92
CA GLU A 253 -4.30 -7.44 0.94
C GLU A 253 -3.21 -8.00 0.03
N MET A 254 -3.06 -9.33 0.02
CA MET A 254 -2.15 -10.05 -0.89
C MET A 254 -2.61 -9.93 -2.34
N ALA A 255 -3.88 -10.17 -2.64
CA ALA A 255 -4.41 -10.01 -3.99
C ALA A 255 -4.25 -8.56 -4.49
N TRP A 256 -4.47 -7.59 -3.60
CA TRP A 256 -4.29 -6.17 -3.90
C TRP A 256 -2.83 -5.82 -4.20
N ARG A 257 -1.91 -6.34 -3.39
CA ARG A 257 -0.46 -6.23 -3.60
C ARG A 257 -0.05 -6.88 -4.93
N GLN A 258 -0.54 -8.08 -5.22
CA GLN A 258 -0.25 -8.78 -6.47
C GLN A 258 -0.70 -7.99 -7.69
N ILE A 259 -1.90 -7.38 -7.65
CA ILE A 259 -2.38 -6.49 -8.72
C ILE A 259 -1.43 -5.31 -8.89
N ARG A 260 -1.01 -4.67 -7.79
CA ARG A 260 -0.07 -3.55 -7.81
C ARG A 260 1.26 -3.95 -8.46
N ASP A 261 1.85 -5.04 -7.98
CA ASP A 261 3.18 -5.49 -8.40
C ASP A 261 3.14 -5.95 -9.88
N MET A 262 2.05 -6.59 -10.32
CA MET A 262 1.83 -6.95 -11.72
C MET A 262 1.76 -5.72 -12.64
N LYS A 263 1.12 -4.62 -12.20
CA LYS A 263 1.02 -3.39 -13.00
C LYS A 263 2.38 -2.75 -13.28
N ILE A 264 3.34 -2.90 -12.37
CA ILE A 264 4.67 -2.30 -12.50
C ILE A 264 5.75 -3.33 -12.89
N GLY A 265 5.36 -4.59 -13.12
CA GLY A 265 6.26 -5.67 -13.51
C GLY A 265 7.23 -6.06 -12.40
N THR A 266 6.81 -5.95 -11.13
CA THR A 266 7.58 -6.38 -9.96
C THR A 266 7.00 -7.63 -9.30
N ASP A 267 5.94 -8.22 -9.86
CA ASP A 267 5.34 -9.48 -9.40
C ASP A 267 6.32 -10.67 -9.50
N LEU A 268 5.94 -11.79 -8.87
CA LEU A 268 6.77 -13.01 -8.82
C LEU A 268 7.07 -13.56 -10.23
N GLY A 269 6.10 -13.60 -11.14
CA GLY A 269 6.31 -14.09 -12.51
C GLY A 269 7.32 -13.24 -13.29
N SER A 270 7.20 -11.91 -13.16
CA SER A 270 8.19 -10.97 -13.71
C SER A 270 9.58 -11.16 -13.09
N ALA A 271 9.66 -11.37 -11.78
CA ALA A 271 10.91 -11.62 -11.06
C ALA A 271 11.60 -12.91 -11.50
N LEU A 272 10.85 -14.01 -11.62
CA LEU A 272 11.36 -15.31 -12.09
C LEU A 272 11.84 -15.24 -13.54
N THR A 273 11.09 -14.55 -14.41
CA THR A 273 11.50 -14.31 -15.80
C THR A 273 12.81 -13.53 -15.87
N ALA A 274 12.97 -12.49 -15.05
CA ALA A 274 14.19 -11.72 -14.98
C ALA A 274 15.36 -12.52 -14.40
N LEU A 275 15.09 -13.38 -13.40
CA LEU A 275 16.09 -14.26 -12.78
C LEU A 275 16.63 -15.27 -13.78
N GLU A 276 15.79 -15.89 -14.60
CA GLU A 276 16.21 -16.86 -15.60
C GLU A 276 17.28 -16.30 -16.55
N ALA A 277 17.16 -15.03 -16.92
CA ALA A 277 18.09 -14.35 -17.82
C ALA A 277 19.49 -14.14 -17.22
N VAL A 278 19.62 -14.16 -15.89
CA VAL A 278 20.87 -13.88 -15.16
C VAL A 278 21.32 -15.03 -14.25
N LEU A 279 20.62 -16.16 -14.29
CA LEU A 279 20.90 -17.31 -13.42
C LEU A 279 22.32 -17.86 -13.66
N PRO A 280 23.16 -18.00 -12.61
CA PRO A 280 24.48 -18.61 -12.73
C PRO A 280 24.41 -20.07 -13.23
N ASP A 281 25.39 -20.49 -14.03
CA ASP A 281 25.43 -21.84 -14.60
C ASP A 281 25.47 -22.94 -13.52
N GLU A 282 26.20 -22.69 -12.42
CA GLU A 282 26.27 -23.62 -11.28
C GLU A 282 24.90 -23.83 -10.65
N LEU A 283 24.14 -22.74 -10.41
CA LEU A 283 22.78 -22.82 -9.89
C LEU A 283 21.85 -23.51 -10.89
N ARG A 284 21.88 -23.11 -12.17
CA ARG A 284 21.07 -23.70 -13.23
C ARG A 284 21.24 -25.21 -13.33
N ALA A 285 22.47 -25.72 -13.17
CA ALA A 285 22.76 -27.14 -13.22
C ALA A 285 22.12 -27.95 -12.07
N THR A 286 21.74 -27.30 -10.97
CA THR A 286 21.12 -27.95 -9.80
C THR A 286 19.60 -27.95 -9.83
N LEU A 287 19.00 -27.07 -10.64
CA LEU A 287 17.55 -26.92 -10.77
C LEU A 287 16.96 -28.01 -11.66
N ARG A 288 15.80 -28.51 -11.26
CA ARG A 288 15.04 -29.48 -12.05
C ARG A 288 14.14 -28.75 -13.06
N PRO A 289 13.77 -29.37 -14.19
CA PRO A 289 12.76 -28.81 -15.07
C PRO A 289 11.47 -28.47 -14.31
N GLY A 290 10.78 -27.41 -14.72
CA GLY A 290 9.49 -27.00 -14.15
C GLY A 290 8.44 -28.12 -14.25
N ALA A 291 7.52 -28.12 -13.29
CA ALA A 291 6.39 -29.05 -13.24
C ALA A 291 5.39 -28.70 -14.36
N THR A 292 4.83 -29.74 -14.97
CA THR A 292 3.74 -29.58 -15.93
C THR A 292 2.41 -29.37 -15.20
N PRO A 293 1.42 -28.71 -15.82
CA PRO A 293 0.09 -28.56 -15.22
C PRO A 293 -0.56 -29.89 -14.84
N ALA A 294 -0.26 -30.98 -15.55
CA ALA A 294 -0.78 -32.31 -15.23
C ALA A 294 -0.15 -32.89 -13.95
N GLU A 295 1.12 -32.60 -13.68
CA GLU A 295 1.81 -33.03 -12.45
C GLU A 295 1.35 -32.24 -11.23
N LEU A 296 1.01 -30.96 -11.42
CA LEU A 296 0.42 -30.13 -10.36
C LEU A 296 -1.04 -30.49 -10.11
N ALA A 297 -1.82 -30.79 -11.16
CA ALA A 297 -3.24 -31.14 -11.05
C ALA A 297 -3.53 -32.42 -10.25
N GLU A 298 -2.61 -33.39 -10.19
CA GLU A 298 -2.74 -34.56 -9.30
C GLU A 298 -2.63 -34.19 -7.80
N GLY A 299 -2.15 -32.98 -7.49
CA GLY A 299 -2.01 -32.41 -6.14
C GLY A 299 -2.55 -30.98 -6.00
N ASP A 300 -3.43 -30.52 -6.90
CA ASP A 300 -3.87 -29.11 -7.05
C ASP A 300 -4.50 -28.52 -5.77
N GLU A 301 -5.11 -29.36 -4.92
CA GLU A 301 -5.67 -28.91 -3.64
C GLU A 301 -4.60 -28.75 -2.53
N LYS A 302 -3.38 -29.25 -2.74
CA LYS A 302 -2.31 -29.31 -1.73
C LYS A 302 -1.09 -28.47 -2.07
N VAL A 303 -0.81 -28.24 -3.34
CA VAL A 303 0.22 -27.27 -3.74
C VAL A 303 -0.34 -25.87 -3.52
N GLY A 304 0.36 -25.08 -2.73
CA GLY A 304 -0.07 -23.72 -2.41
C GLY A 304 -0.07 -22.78 -3.63
N ALA A 305 -1.13 -21.97 -3.74
CA ALA A 305 -1.37 -21.05 -4.86
C ALA A 305 -0.79 -19.63 -4.64
N MET A 306 -0.22 -19.34 -3.47
CA MET A 306 0.36 -18.03 -3.15
C MET A 306 1.74 -17.85 -3.80
N VAL A 307 2.58 -18.88 -3.74
CA VAL A 307 3.98 -18.85 -4.21
C VAL A 307 4.41 -20.19 -4.79
N ALA A 308 4.02 -21.32 -4.18
CA ALA A 308 4.56 -22.62 -4.52
C ALA A 308 4.27 -23.03 -5.97
N GLU A 309 3.04 -22.81 -6.46
CA GLU A 309 2.66 -23.11 -7.84
C GLU A 309 3.55 -22.41 -8.89
N ASP A 310 3.78 -21.10 -8.71
CA ASP A 310 4.62 -20.30 -9.62
C ASP A 310 6.08 -20.78 -9.61
N LEU A 311 6.63 -21.07 -8.42
CA LEU A 311 7.99 -21.59 -8.28
C LEU A 311 8.14 -22.97 -8.90
N LEU A 312 7.20 -23.87 -8.66
CA LEU A 312 7.24 -25.24 -9.20
C LEU A 312 7.08 -25.25 -10.72
N THR A 313 6.25 -24.35 -11.26
CA THR A 313 6.11 -24.15 -12.71
C THR A 313 7.40 -23.64 -13.34
N TRP A 314 8.15 -22.78 -12.64
CA TRP A 314 9.47 -22.34 -13.08
C TRP A 314 10.52 -23.47 -12.99
N HIS A 315 10.72 -24.03 -11.79
CA HIS A 315 11.59 -25.18 -11.54
C HIS A 315 11.02 -26.06 -10.44
N ASN A 316 10.86 -27.36 -10.71
CA ASN A 316 10.33 -28.34 -9.75
C ASN A 316 11.38 -28.77 -8.72
N GLY A 317 11.88 -27.81 -7.96
CA GLY A 317 12.87 -28.00 -6.92
C GLY A 317 14.31 -28.09 -7.40
N GLN A 318 15.17 -28.32 -6.42
CA GLN A 318 16.62 -28.34 -6.56
C GLN A 318 17.18 -29.62 -5.91
N GLN A 319 18.35 -30.09 -6.36
CA GLN A 319 18.98 -31.28 -5.76
C GLN A 319 19.29 -31.07 -4.27
N PRO A 320 19.02 -32.05 -3.38
CA PRO A 320 19.41 -31.99 -1.97
C PRO A 320 20.90 -31.69 -1.77
N GLY A 321 21.22 -30.85 -0.78
CA GLY A 321 22.57 -30.42 -0.45
C GLY A 321 23.18 -29.38 -1.39
N SER A 322 22.42 -28.85 -2.36
CA SER A 322 22.95 -27.93 -3.37
C SER A 322 22.60 -26.45 -3.16
N GLY A 323 21.96 -26.09 -2.05
CA GLY A 323 21.52 -24.71 -1.81
C GLY A 323 22.64 -23.67 -1.74
N ALA A 324 23.89 -24.09 -1.49
CA ALA A 324 25.06 -23.21 -1.59
C ALA A 324 25.23 -22.59 -3.00
N ALA A 325 24.65 -23.18 -4.05
CA ALA A 325 24.71 -22.66 -5.42
C ALA A 325 24.02 -21.28 -5.57
N TRP A 326 23.15 -20.89 -4.63
CA TRP A 326 22.59 -19.54 -4.58
C TRP A 326 23.59 -18.47 -4.14
N GLY A 327 24.78 -18.85 -3.65
CA GLY A 327 25.79 -17.91 -3.15
C GLY A 327 25.38 -17.19 -1.86
N LEU A 328 24.43 -17.78 -1.12
CA LEU A 328 23.90 -17.26 0.13
C LEU A 328 24.75 -17.69 1.33
N ALA A 329 24.63 -16.94 2.43
CA ALA A 329 25.25 -17.32 3.70
C ALA A 329 24.68 -18.64 4.26
N GLU A 330 23.39 -18.91 3.98
CA GLU A 330 22.70 -20.13 4.37
C GLU A 330 22.30 -20.92 3.12
N PRO A 331 22.50 -22.25 3.10
CA PRO A 331 22.39 -23.06 1.88
C PRO A 331 20.95 -23.49 1.60
N PHE A 332 20.00 -22.56 1.53
CA PHE A 332 18.62 -22.87 1.15
C PHE A 332 18.54 -23.35 -0.31
N ARG A 333 17.74 -24.39 -0.55
CA ARG A 333 17.40 -24.90 -1.88
C ARG A 333 15.89 -24.95 -2.11
N LEU A 334 15.46 -24.89 -3.37
CA LEU A 334 14.05 -25.06 -3.72
C LEU A 334 13.56 -26.47 -3.39
N LEU A 335 12.38 -26.56 -2.76
CA LEU A 335 11.65 -27.81 -2.59
C LEU A 335 11.00 -28.23 -3.91
N SER A 336 10.92 -29.52 -4.17
CA SER A 336 10.13 -30.08 -5.26
C SER A 336 8.69 -30.35 -4.82
N ALA A 337 7.77 -30.46 -5.78
CA ALA A 337 6.36 -30.76 -5.52
C ALA A 337 6.19 -32.05 -4.70
N ALA A 338 7.00 -33.07 -4.99
CA ALA A 338 7.00 -34.33 -4.25
C ALA A 338 7.41 -34.16 -2.77
N GLU A 339 8.33 -33.23 -2.47
CA GLU A 339 8.76 -32.96 -1.10
C GLU A 339 7.70 -32.16 -0.34
N ILE A 340 7.10 -31.16 -0.98
CA ILE A 340 5.99 -30.38 -0.41
C ILE A 340 4.83 -31.32 -0.05
N LEU A 341 4.36 -32.11 -1.02
CA LEU A 341 3.26 -33.06 -0.82
C LEU A 341 3.56 -34.12 0.24
N ALA A 342 4.80 -34.59 0.34
CA ALA A 342 5.20 -35.56 1.36
C ALA A 342 5.18 -34.94 2.75
N MET A 343 5.67 -33.70 2.89
CA MET A 343 5.67 -32.97 4.15
C MET A 343 4.24 -32.64 4.60
N ASP A 344 3.39 -32.18 3.69
CA ASP A 344 1.98 -31.91 4.00
C ASP A 344 1.26 -33.18 4.45
N ALA A 345 1.52 -34.31 3.78
CA ALA A 345 0.96 -35.59 4.19
C ALA A 345 1.45 -36.05 5.57
N GLU A 346 2.70 -35.76 5.92
CA GLU A 346 3.28 -36.06 7.24
C GLU A 346 2.64 -35.18 8.33
N ILE A 347 2.56 -33.87 8.11
CA ILE A 347 1.93 -32.91 9.03
C ILE A 347 0.47 -33.28 9.27
N GLU A 348 -0.28 -33.58 8.21
CA GLU A 348 -1.68 -33.99 8.31
C GLU A 348 -1.87 -35.32 9.06
N ALA A 349 -0.90 -36.23 8.97
CA ALA A 349 -0.98 -37.52 9.66
C ALA A 349 -0.77 -37.41 11.17
N ASP A 350 0.08 -36.49 11.64
CA ASP A 350 0.35 -36.27 13.07
C ASP A 350 0.57 -34.80 13.43
N ARG A 351 -0.48 -33.99 13.33
CA ARG A 351 -0.42 -32.54 13.60
C ARG A 351 0.14 -32.19 14.98
N ALA A 352 -0.09 -33.04 15.99
CA ALA A 352 0.41 -32.81 17.34
C ALA A 352 1.95 -32.91 17.44
N ALA A 353 2.57 -33.68 16.54
CA ALA A 353 4.03 -33.78 16.42
C ALA A 353 4.66 -32.60 15.64
N HIS A 354 3.84 -31.78 14.98
CA HIS A 354 4.27 -30.67 14.12
C HIS A 354 3.74 -29.30 14.62
N PRO A 355 4.01 -28.88 15.88
CA PRO A 355 3.47 -27.65 16.46
C PRO A 355 3.98 -26.35 15.81
N ASP A 356 5.00 -26.45 14.94
CA ASP A 356 5.53 -25.35 14.14
C ASP A 356 4.68 -25.07 12.89
N TRP A 357 3.70 -25.92 12.57
CA TRP A 357 2.83 -25.83 11.39
C TRP A 357 1.36 -25.72 11.80
N PRO A 358 0.92 -24.54 12.30
CA PRO A 358 -0.41 -24.38 12.87
C PRO A 358 -1.51 -24.42 11.80
N GLU A 359 -2.64 -25.03 12.14
CA GLU A 359 -3.81 -25.16 11.24
C GLU A 359 -4.51 -23.83 10.94
N ASN A 360 -4.38 -22.86 11.84
CA ASN A 360 -5.06 -21.58 11.76
C ASN A 360 -4.23 -20.49 11.06
N GLU A 361 -3.17 -20.89 10.36
CA GLU A 361 -2.30 -20.01 9.60
C GLU A 361 -2.26 -20.48 8.13
N LEU A 362 -2.30 -19.53 7.20
CA LEU A 362 -1.99 -19.80 5.80
C LEU A 362 -0.48 -19.78 5.63
N TRP A 363 0.11 -20.90 5.18
CA TRP A 363 1.55 -21.00 4.94
C TRP A 363 1.86 -21.88 3.72
N GLU A 364 2.98 -21.58 3.08
CA GLU A 364 3.55 -22.36 1.97
C GLU A 364 5.06 -22.48 2.11
N GLN A 365 5.53 -23.70 2.34
CA GLN A 365 6.95 -24.05 2.34
C GLN A 365 7.47 -24.16 0.92
N VAL A 366 8.53 -23.43 0.63
CA VAL A 366 9.04 -23.26 -0.73
C VAL A 366 10.54 -23.56 -0.84
N MET A 367 11.28 -23.43 0.26
CA MET A 367 12.70 -23.79 0.31
C MET A 367 13.08 -24.45 1.64
N THR A 368 14.18 -25.20 1.64
CA THR A 368 14.76 -25.85 2.84
C THR A 368 16.28 -25.75 2.85
N ASP A 369 16.89 -25.73 4.03
CA ASP A 369 18.35 -25.87 4.20
C ASP A 369 18.82 -27.33 4.30
N ASP A 370 17.91 -28.31 4.18
CA ASP A 370 18.11 -29.75 4.41
C ASP A 370 18.43 -30.16 5.85
N ASP A 371 18.55 -29.21 6.78
CA ASP A 371 18.84 -29.44 8.21
C ASP A 371 17.60 -29.19 9.10
N GLY A 372 16.44 -28.96 8.48
CA GLY A 372 15.15 -28.79 9.16
C GLY A 372 14.66 -27.35 9.28
N THR A 373 15.35 -26.38 8.66
CA THR A 373 14.86 -25.02 8.48
C THR A 373 14.16 -24.88 7.14
N TYR A 374 13.10 -24.08 7.11
CA TYR A 374 12.33 -23.81 5.90
C TYR A 374 12.20 -22.32 5.64
N LEU A 375 12.20 -21.92 4.37
CA LEU A 375 11.62 -20.65 3.97
C LEU A 375 10.15 -20.88 3.63
N VAL A 376 9.31 -20.12 4.29
CA VAL A 376 7.86 -20.27 4.30
C VAL A 376 7.26 -18.92 3.96
N ALA A 377 6.39 -18.89 2.96
CA ALA A 377 5.51 -17.76 2.74
C ALA A 377 4.31 -17.88 3.70
N VAL A 378 4.01 -16.83 4.45
CA VAL A 378 2.92 -16.82 5.45
C VAL A 378 1.90 -15.72 5.13
N ALA A 379 0.96 -15.45 6.05
CA ALA A 379 -0.04 -14.39 5.92
C ALA A 379 0.55 -13.07 5.40
N PHE A 380 -0.22 -12.35 4.58
CA PHE A 380 0.22 -11.15 3.85
C PHE A 380 1.36 -11.40 2.84
N GLY A 381 1.66 -12.66 2.51
CA GLY A 381 2.68 -13.05 1.56
C GLY A 381 4.12 -12.87 2.05
N ALA A 382 4.32 -12.57 3.33
CA ALA A 382 5.65 -12.34 3.91
C ALA A 382 6.48 -13.63 3.83
N LEU A 383 7.75 -13.50 3.47
CA LEU A 383 8.68 -14.62 3.46
C LEU A 383 9.41 -14.67 4.79
N VAL A 384 9.21 -15.75 5.52
CA VAL A 384 9.84 -15.98 6.82
C VAL A 384 10.67 -17.24 6.81
N ARG A 385 11.58 -17.32 7.77
CA ARG A 385 12.36 -18.50 8.06
C ARG A 385 11.78 -19.17 9.29
N ARG A 386 11.36 -20.41 9.11
CA ARG A 386 10.74 -21.23 10.15
C ARG A 386 11.70 -22.31 10.61
N ARG A 387 11.96 -22.37 11.93
CA ARG A 387 12.80 -23.37 12.58
C ARG A 387 12.03 -24.05 13.71
N PRO A 388 12.25 -25.35 13.95
CA PRO A 388 11.57 -26.06 15.03
C PRO A 388 11.78 -25.40 16.40
N GLY A 389 10.68 -25.08 17.08
CA GLY A 389 10.69 -24.50 18.42
C GLY A 389 11.25 -23.08 18.54
N GLN A 390 11.45 -22.37 17.42
CA GLN A 390 11.85 -20.96 17.39
C GLN A 390 10.77 -20.10 16.74
N PRO A 391 10.67 -18.81 17.11
CA PRO A 391 9.83 -17.86 16.40
C PRO A 391 10.31 -17.69 14.94
N ASP A 392 9.38 -17.39 14.04
CA ASP A 392 9.70 -17.11 12.65
C ASP A 392 10.58 -15.86 12.51
N GLU A 393 11.65 -15.96 11.72
CA GLU A 393 12.53 -14.83 11.42
C GLU A 393 12.17 -14.22 10.07
N PRO A 394 11.86 -12.91 9.97
CA PRO A 394 11.58 -12.26 8.69
C PRO A 394 12.77 -12.37 7.73
N VAL A 395 12.50 -12.68 6.46
CA VAL A 395 13.52 -12.79 5.40
C VAL A 395 13.31 -11.74 4.33
N ALA A 396 12.08 -11.57 3.84
CA ALA A 396 11.71 -10.56 2.86
C ALA A 396 10.21 -10.24 2.98
N ASP A 397 9.80 -9.08 2.45
CA ASP A 397 8.38 -8.66 2.43
C ASP A 397 7.52 -9.56 1.54
N SER A 398 8.13 -10.23 0.57
CA SER A 398 7.51 -11.24 -0.29
C SER A 398 8.54 -12.18 -0.95
N MET A 399 8.07 -13.29 -1.54
CA MET A 399 8.93 -14.12 -2.40
C MET A 399 9.41 -13.34 -3.64
N ALA A 400 8.56 -12.50 -4.24
CA ALA A 400 8.95 -11.68 -5.39
C ALA A 400 10.13 -10.75 -5.03
N ASP A 401 10.10 -10.13 -3.85
CA ASP A 401 11.19 -9.29 -3.37
C ASP A 401 12.49 -10.06 -3.16
N TRP A 402 12.38 -11.25 -2.56
CA TRP A 402 13.54 -12.13 -2.38
C TRP A 402 14.18 -12.53 -3.72
N ILE A 403 13.35 -12.85 -4.73
CA ILE A 403 13.81 -13.18 -6.08
C ILE A 403 14.43 -11.95 -6.77
N TRP A 404 13.83 -10.77 -6.69
CA TRP A 404 14.40 -9.54 -7.25
C TRP A 404 15.75 -9.19 -6.63
N ASP A 405 15.93 -9.42 -5.32
CA ASP A 405 17.24 -9.28 -4.68
C ASP A 405 18.29 -10.23 -5.29
N ARG A 406 17.88 -11.44 -5.72
CA ARG A 406 18.76 -12.37 -6.44
C ARG A 406 19.06 -11.89 -7.85
N VAL A 407 18.05 -11.39 -8.58
CA VAL A 407 18.24 -10.78 -9.90
C VAL A 407 19.31 -9.70 -9.82
N ALA A 408 19.17 -8.76 -8.87
CA ALA A 408 20.13 -7.70 -8.64
C ALA A 408 21.51 -8.25 -8.24
N GLY A 409 21.55 -9.22 -7.31
CA GLY A 409 22.78 -9.88 -6.85
C GLY A 409 23.55 -10.60 -7.97
N PHE A 410 22.87 -11.12 -8.98
CA PHE A 410 23.46 -11.74 -10.16
C PHE A 410 23.73 -10.76 -11.32
N GLY A 411 23.53 -9.46 -11.09
CA GLY A 411 23.84 -8.40 -12.06
C GLY A 411 22.72 -8.08 -13.04
N GLY A 412 21.50 -8.58 -12.79
CA GLY A 412 20.29 -8.20 -13.51
C GLY A 412 19.78 -6.82 -13.14
N ARG A 413 18.85 -6.30 -13.95
CA ARG A 413 18.18 -5.03 -13.69
C ARG A 413 16.98 -5.27 -12.78
N ASP A 414 17.01 -4.66 -11.59
CA ASP A 414 15.85 -4.58 -10.70
C ASP A 414 14.99 -3.35 -11.09
N PRO A 415 13.72 -3.54 -11.46
CA PRO A 415 12.81 -2.45 -11.78
C PRO A 415 12.20 -1.78 -10.55
N ARG A 416 12.33 -2.38 -9.36
CA ARG A 416 11.84 -1.77 -8.12
C ARG A 416 12.55 -0.43 -7.88
N PRO A 417 11.88 0.55 -7.25
CA PRO A 417 12.54 1.78 -6.87
C PRO A 417 13.79 1.47 -6.07
N ALA A 418 14.88 2.18 -6.33
CA ALA A 418 16.07 2.05 -5.51
C ALA A 418 15.64 2.28 -4.05
N PRO A 419 16.04 1.39 -3.11
CA PRO A 419 15.78 1.62 -1.69
C PRO A 419 16.22 3.05 -1.38
N LEU A 420 15.35 3.83 -0.72
CA LEU A 420 15.74 5.14 -0.20
C LEU A 420 17.09 4.93 0.47
N LYS A 421 18.15 5.59 -0.06
CA LYS A 421 19.43 5.62 0.61
C LYS A 421 19.12 6.10 2.01
N THR A 422 19.14 5.18 2.96
CA THR A 422 19.24 5.51 4.36
C THR A 422 20.54 6.30 4.39
N GLU A 423 20.46 7.62 4.54
CA GLU A 423 21.66 8.42 4.77
C GLU A 423 22.41 7.68 5.88
N GLU A 424 23.63 7.21 5.57
CA GLU A 424 24.50 6.65 6.58
C GLU A 424 24.50 7.67 7.73
N PRO A 425 24.18 7.27 8.97
CA PRO A 425 24.20 8.19 10.08
C PRO A 425 25.57 8.87 10.09
N PRO A 426 25.64 10.21 10.14
CA PRO A 426 26.90 10.92 10.01
C PRO A 426 27.88 10.37 11.05
N ALA A 427 29.07 10.03 10.57
CA ALA A 427 30.14 9.48 11.40
C ALA A 427 30.30 10.30 12.68
N SER A 428 30.36 9.58 13.80
CA SER A 428 30.48 10.14 15.14
C SER A 428 31.60 11.18 15.22
N GLY A 429 31.24 12.44 15.46
CA GLY A 429 32.17 13.41 16.04
C GLY A 429 32.16 14.82 15.46
N GLU A 430 31.07 15.58 15.64
CA GLU A 430 31.17 17.01 15.94
C GLU A 430 30.04 17.40 16.94
N PRO A 431 30.34 18.07 18.07
CA PRO A 431 29.35 18.41 19.07
C PRO A 431 28.60 19.70 18.68
N LEU A 432 27.32 19.57 18.34
CA LEU A 432 26.39 20.69 18.12
C LEU A 432 26.05 21.39 19.45
N SER A 433 26.92 22.27 19.93
CA SER A 433 26.70 23.10 21.14
C SER A 433 25.73 24.28 20.93
N GLY A 434 25.13 24.42 19.75
CA GLY A 434 24.30 25.58 19.39
C GLY A 434 22.84 25.51 19.89
N VAL A 435 22.30 24.33 20.19
CA VAL A 435 20.84 24.17 20.34
C VAL A 435 20.32 24.52 21.74
N ILE A 436 21.10 24.27 22.80
CA ILE A 436 20.67 24.56 24.19
C ILE A 436 20.65 26.07 24.44
N VAL A 437 21.63 26.81 23.90
CA VAL A 437 21.68 28.28 23.98
C VAL A 437 20.43 28.89 23.31
N THR A 438 20.04 28.38 22.14
CA THR A 438 18.84 28.86 21.43
C THR A 438 17.53 28.53 22.16
N MET A 439 17.44 27.39 22.87
CA MET A 439 16.25 27.03 23.67
C MET A 439 16.11 27.89 24.93
N CYS A 440 17.21 28.22 25.60
CA CYS A 440 17.18 29.05 26.80
C CYS A 440 16.94 30.53 26.50
N ASP A 441 17.46 31.03 25.37
CA ASP A 441 17.13 32.36 24.83
C ASP A 441 15.63 32.49 24.50
N ALA A 442 15.02 31.45 23.93
CA ALA A 442 13.58 31.43 23.60
C ALA A 442 12.67 31.36 24.84
N LEU A 443 13.18 30.80 25.95
CA LEU A 443 12.48 30.74 27.24
C LEU A 443 12.81 31.94 28.16
N GLY A 444 13.71 32.83 27.74
CA GLY A 444 14.12 34.02 28.49
C GLY A 444 14.85 33.74 29.81
N ALA A 445 15.40 32.54 29.99
CA ALA A 445 16.05 32.12 31.22
C ALA A 445 17.59 32.21 31.07
N PRO A 446 18.31 32.91 31.97
CA PRO A 446 19.75 33.04 31.88
C PRO A 446 20.46 31.70 32.17
N GLU A 447 21.67 31.51 31.60
CA GLU A 447 22.41 30.24 31.59
C GLU A 447 22.81 29.73 32.99
N ASP A 448 22.79 30.60 34.00
CA ASP A 448 23.05 30.32 35.40
C ASP A 448 21.78 29.97 36.21
N SER A 449 20.63 29.82 35.55
CA SER A 449 19.38 29.39 36.20
C SER A 449 19.36 27.90 36.56
N ALA A 450 18.65 27.57 37.64
CA ALA A 450 18.47 26.17 38.07
C ALA A 450 17.84 25.30 36.97
N ALA A 451 16.93 25.87 36.17
CA ALA A 451 16.30 25.21 35.04
C ALA A 451 17.30 24.85 33.92
N TYR A 452 18.30 25.70 33.68
CA TYR A 452 19.37 25.41 32.71
C TYR A 452 20.24 24.23 33.17
N THR A 453 20.57 24.20 34.46
CA THR A 453 21.39 23.13 35.07
C THR A 453 20.65 21.80 35.07
N GLU A 454 19.36 21.81 35.41
CA GLU A 454 18.49 20.63 35.43
C GLU A 454 18.26 20.06 34.01
N LEU A 455 18.07 20.92 33.01
CA LEU A 455 17.96 20.50 31.60
C LEU A 455 19.27 19.88 31.07
N ARG A 456 20.42 20.38 31.49
CA ARG A 456 21.73 19.86 31.07
C ARG A 456 22.06 18.51 31.74
N GLU A 457 21.57 18.29 32.97
CA GLU A 457 21.65 17.00 33.67
C GLU A 457 20.69 15.95 33.08
N LEU A 458 19.50 16.37 32.63
CA LEU A 458 18.50 15.47 32.04
C LEU A 458 18.86 15.00 30.62
N PHE A 459 19.67 15.77 29.87
CA PHE A 459 20.03 15.46 28.48
C PHE A 459 21.54 15.57 28.20
N PRO A 460 22.38 14.69 28.78
CA PRO A 460 23.82 14.73 28.57
C PRO A 460 24.26 14.26 27.17
N GLY A 461 23.34 13.76 26.33
CA GLY A 461 23.61 13.43 24.95
C GLY A 461 22.35 13.19 24.11
N SER A 462 22.25 13.92 23.00
CA SER A 462 21.50 13.63 21.76
C SER A 462 20.15 14.35 21.54
N THR A 463 20.18 15.15 20.45
CA THR A 463 19.18 15.36 19.38
C THR A 463 17.70 15.11 19.66
N VAL A 464 16.92 16.20 19.67
CA VAL A 464 15.47 16.18 19.47
C VAL A 464 15.12 17.02 18.23
N ARG A 465 14.43 16.43 17.25
CA ARG A 465 13.78 17.15 16.14
C ARG A 465 12.45 17.73 16.64
N ARG A 466 12.16 18.96 16.20
CA ARG A 466 10.97 19.74 16.53
C ARG A 466 9.78 19.30 15.68
N THR A 467 8.64 19.04 16.30
CA THR A 467 7.32 19.13 15.66
C THR A 467 6.57 20.25 16.37
N GLU A 468 6.27 21.32 15.65
CA GLU A 468 5.51 22.47 16.16
C GLU A 468 4.02 22.11 16.25
N LEU A 469 3.47 22.12 17.46
CA LEU A 469 2.05 22.40 17.71
C LEU A 469 2.00 23.43 18.83
N ALA A 470 1.43 24.59 18.52
CA ALA A 470 1.28 25.70 19.47
C ALA A 470 0.30 25.32 20.60
N PRO A 471 0.53 25.78 21.85
CA PRO A 471 -0.26 25.39 23.01
C PRO A 471 -1.46 26.33 23.22
N ASP A 472 -2.63 25.75 23.49
CA ASP A 472 -3.62 26.39 24.37
C ASP A 472 -3.32 25.97 25.81
N MET A 473 -3.06 26.98 26.65
CA MET A 473 -2.86 26.86 28.10
C MET A 473 -4.21 26.86 28.85
N PRO A 474 -4.24 26.45 30.13
CA PRO A 474 -5.22 25.51 30.68
C PRO A 474 -6.39 26.19 31.39
N ASN A 475 -7.46 25.43 31.62
CA ASN A 475 -8.36 25.73 32.75
C ASN A 475 -8.19 24.68 33.84
N ALA A 476 -8.15 25.18 35.07
CA ALA A 476 -7.81 24.51 36.31
C ALA A 476 -8.91 23.53 36.76
N ASP A 477 -8.51 22.63 37.67
CA ASP A 477 -9.32 21.68 38.45
C ASP A 477 -9.59 20.30 37.81
N GLY A 478 -8.58 19.43 37.94
CA GLY A 478 -8.70 18.21 38.75
C GLY A 478 -9.76 17.18 38.37
N VAL A 479 -9.29 16.09 37.75
CA VAL A 479 -9.94 14.76 37.66
C VAL A 479 -11.26 14.71 36.87
N ASN A 480 -11.19 14.19 35.64
CA ASN A 480 -12.35 13.64 34.95
C ASN A 480 -12.47 12.15 35.26
N ILE A 481 -13.52 11.75 35.99
CA ILE A 481 -13.98 10.37 36.03
C ILE A 481 -14.90 10.20 34.82
N VAL A 482 -14.45 9.48 33.80
CA VAL A 482 -15.35 8.99 32.76
C VAL A 482 -15.77 7.58 33.16
N ALA A 483 -16.94 7.46 33.78
CA ALA A 483 -17.63 6.17 33.83
C ALA A 483 -18.12 5.89 32.40
N LEU A 484 -17.53 4.89 31.74
CA LEU A 484 -18.13 4.33 30.53
C LEU A 484 -19.37 3.55 30.96
N ASP A 485 -20.52 4.21 30.88
CA ASP A 485 -21.82 3.58 31.09
C ASP A 485 -22.20 2.87 29.79
N GLY A 486 -22.07 1.54 29.79
CA GLY A 486 -22.36 0.69 28.65
C GLY A 486 -21.45 -0.53 28.61
N LEU A 487 -22.06 -1.71 28.81
CA LEU A 487 -21.49 -3.05 28.73
C LEU A 487 -20.30 -3.18 27.75
N VAL A 488 -19.08 -3.09 28.26
CA VAL A 488 -17.87 -3.49 27.55
C VAL A 488 -17.80 -5.02 27.64
N LYS A 489 -18.24 -5.71 26.57
CA LYS A 489 -18.20 -7.18 26.49
C LYS A 489 -16.85 -7.74 26.03
N ARG A 490 -15.91 -6.89 25.60
CA ARG A 490 -14.62 -7.27 25.04
C ARG A 490 -13.60 -6.15 25.29
N VAL A 491 -12.42 -6.50 25.79
CA VAL A 491 -11.26 -5.61 25.86
C VAL A 491 -10.10 -6.38 25.24
N THR A 492 -9.57 -5.87 24.13
CA THR A 492 -8.36 -6.37 23.47
C THR A 492 -7.21 -5.45 23.83
N VAL A 493 -6.09 -6.02 24.28
CA VAL A 493 -4.88 -5.28 24.69
C VAL A 493 -3.75 -5.62 23.71
N ASP A 494 -3.39 -4.63 22.89
CA ASP A 494 -2.22 -4.68 21.99
C ASP A 494 -0.97 -4.21 22.76
N VAL A 495 0.14 -4.90 22.57
CA VAL A 495 1.41 -4.68 23.29
C VAL A 495 2.53 -4.47 22.28
N ALA A 496 2.80 -3.22 21.92
CA ALA A 496 3.96 -2.84 21.14
C ALA A 496 4.81 -1.76 21.85
N ARG A 497 6.13 -1.94 21.84
CA ARG A 497 7.13 -0.94 22.25
C ARG A 497 7.36 0.07 21.11
N CYS A 498 6.99 1.35 21.28
CA CYS A 498 7.75 2.45 20.67
C CYS A 498 7.49 3.81 21.39
N PRO A 499 8.53 4.65 21.65
CA PRO A 499 8.45 5.81 22.56
C PRO A 499 8.01 7.15 21.92
N SER A 500 7.24 7.15 20.83
CA SER A 500 6.79 8.41 20.22
C SER A 500 5.62 8.23 19.26
N ALA A 501 4.38 8.33 19.77
CA ALA A 501 3.24 8.77 18.96
C ALA A 501 2.08 9.24 19.86
N ASP A 502 1.55 10.41 19.51
CA ASP A 502 0.29 10.95 20.02
C ASP A 502 -0.90 10.18 19.41
N ARG A 503 -1.60 9.44 20.28
CA ARG A 503 -2.99 8.91 20.20
C ARG A 503 -3.40 7.96 19.05
N VAL A 504 -3.82 6.75 19.45
CA VAL A 504 -5.10 6.08 19.07
C VAL A 504 -5.63 5.30 20.28
N ILE A 505 -6.96 5.29 20.45
CA ILE A 505 -7.69 4.48 21.43
C ILE A 505 -8.06 3.14 20.76
N SER A 506 -7.18 2.17 20.92
CA SER A 506 -7.38 0.70 20.89
C SER A 506 -6.04 0.12 21.37
N GLY A 507 -6.04 -0.80 22.33
CA GLY A 507 -4.80 -1.30 22.95
C GLY A 507 -4.27 -0.36 24.04
N LEU A 508 -4.42 -0.78 25.30
CA LEU A 508 -3.78 -0.10 26.43
C LEU A 508 -2.28 -0.44 26.46
N ASP A 509 -1.41 0.49 26.07
CA ASP A 509 0.02 0.39 26.39
C ASP A 509 0.20 0.62 27.90
N LEU A 510 0.53 -0.47 28.61
CA LEU A 510 0.69 -0.51 30.05
C LEU A 510 2.14 -0.37 30.50
N GLY A 511 3.07 0.05 29.63
CA GLY A 511 4.38 0.58 30.04
C GLY A 511 5.16 -0.24 31.07
N GLY A 512 5.26 -1.57 30.88
CA GLY A 512 6.01 -2.46 31.77
C GLY A 512 5.30 -2.92 33.06
N TYR A 513 4.03 -2.55 33.24
CA TYR A 513 3.19 -2.98 34.38
C TYR A 513 2.40 -4.29 34.12
N SER A 514 2.79 -5.06 33.10
CA SER A 514 2.08 -6.26 32.59
C SER A 514 1.67 -7.26 33.68
N HIS A 515 2.61 -7.65 34.53
CA HIS A 515 2.35 -8.61 35.62
C HIS A 515 1.40 -8.07 36.67
N GLN A 516 1.48 -6.78 36.99
CA GLN A 516 0.64 -6.18 38.03
C GLN A 516 -0.82 -6.05 37.58
N VAL A 517 -1.07 -5.88 36.27
CA VAL A 517 -2.42 -5.79 35.72
C VAL A 517 -3.06 -7.17 35.56
N ASP A 518 -2.31 -8.16 35.07
CA ASP A 518 -2.77 -9.56 35.00
C ASP A 518 -3.14 -10.09 36.40
N ASP A 519 -2.25 -9.92 37.39
CA ASP A 519 -2.50 -10.32 38.78
C ASP A 519 -3.72 -9.60 39.37
N TYR A 520 -3.90 -8.32 39.06
CA TYR A 520 -5.00 -7.51 39.58
C TYR A 520 -6.35 -7.87 38.94
N LEU A 521 -6.39 -8.12 37.62
CA LEU A 521 -7.61 -8.53 36.91
C LEU A 521 -8.08 -9.92 37.36
N ARG A 522 -7.15 -10.87 37.51
CA ARG A 522 -7.46 -12.20 38.07
C ARG A 522 -7.94 -12.11 39.52
N ALA A 523 -7.32 -11.26 40.35
CA ALA A 523 -7.78 -11.02 41.72
C ALA A 523 -9.17 -10.36 41.77
N GLY A 524 -9.56 -9.63 40.72
CA GLY A 524 -10.88 -9.01 40.54
C GLY A 524 -11.96 -9.90 39.91
N GLY A 525 -11.66 -11.20 39.68
CA GLY A 525 -12.64 -12.17 39.18
C GLY A 525 -12.74 -12.29 37.65
N ALA A 526 -11.83 -11.65 36.90
CA ALA A 526 -11.77 -11.79 35.45
C ALA A 526 -11.23 -13.18 35.05
N LEU A 527 -11.85 -13.82 34.07
CA LEU A 527 -11.43 -15.12 33.53
C LEU A 527 -10.72 -14.90 32.20
N ALA A 528 -9.44 -15.29 32.11
CA ALA A 528 -8.73 -15.33 30.83
C ALA A 528 -9.36 -16.42 29.96
N ARG A 529 -9.77 -16.07 28.73
CA ARG A 529 -10.39 -17.02 27.80
C ARG A 529 -9.41 -17.53 26.76
N ASP A 530 -8.68 -16.61 26.13
CA ASP A 530 -7.71 -16.94 25.09
C ASP A 530 -6.45 -16.10 25.30
N SER A 531 -5.28 -16.74 25.23
CA SER A 531 -3.99 -16.06 25.24
C SER A 531 -3.24 -16.47 23.98
N TRP A 532 -2.87 -15.52 23.16
CA TRP A 532 -2.10 -15.77 21.95
C TRP A 532 -0.82 -14.94 21.96
N VAL A 533 0.24 -15.50 21.39
CA VAL A 533 1.53 -14.83 21.22
C VAL A 533 1.80 -14.71 19.73
N ASN A 534 1.86 -13.47 19.23
CA ASN A 534 2.37 -13.14 17.92
C ASN A 534 3.82 -13.56 17.82
N ARG A 535 4.08 -14.61 17.04
CA ARG A 535 5.42 -15.19 16.92
C ARG A 535 6.36 -14.33 16.07
N ALA A 536 5.83 -13.41 15.24
CA ALA A 536 6.66 -12.52 14.43
C ALA A 536 7.27 -11.37 15.24
N ASN A 537 6.61 -10.91 16.31
CA ASN A 537 7.06 -9.76 17.10
C ASN A 537 7.11 -10.00 18.63
N GLY A 538 6.68 -11.17 19.11
CA GLY A 538 6.64 -11.55 20.52
C GLY A 538 5.45 -10.99 21.32
N GLU A 539 4.50 -10.32 20.67
CA GLU A 539 3.35 -9.68 21.30
C GLU A 539 2.38 -10.70 21.89
N THR A 540 1.98 -10.54 23.16
CA THR A 540 1.04 -11.46 23.82
C THR A 540 -0.29 -10.76 24.05
N THR A 541 -1.34 -11.23 23.37
CA THR A 541 -2.72 -10.78 23.55
C THR A 541 -3.44 -11.75 24.48
N VAL A 542 -4.04 -11.26 25.56
CA VAL A 542 -4.86 -12.07 26.47
C VAL A 542 -6.25 -11.47 26.57
N ASP A 543 -7.25 -12.23 26.15
CA ASP A 543 -8.66 -11.86 26.22
C ASP A 543 -9.21 -12.20 27.61
N TYR A 544 -9.67 -11.17 28.35
CA TYR A 544 -10.31 -11.34 29.65
C TYR A 544 -11.83 -11.18 29.55
N ASP A 545 -12.58 -12.14 30.07
CA ASP A 545 -14.00 -12.04 30.34
C ASP A 545 -14.21 -11.48 31.76
N LEU A 546 -14.76 -10.28 31.85
CA LEU A 546 -15.01 -9.59 33.13
C LEU A 546 -16.29 -10.08 33.84
N ALA A 547 -17.04 -11.03 33.27
CA ALA A 547 -18.17 -11.72 33.91
C ALA A 547 -19.17 -10.82 34.66
N GLY A 548 -19.49 -9.64 34.11
CA GLY A 548 -20.42 -8.67 34.74
C GLY A 548 -19.75 -7.60 35.61
N HIS A 549 -18.43 -7.46 35.56
CA HIS A 549 -17.68 -6.38 36.20
C HIS A 549 -17.28 -5.29 35.20
N ARG A 550 -17.16 -4.06 35.68
CA ARG A 550 -16.69 -2.89 34.94
C ARG A 550 -15.23 -2.62 35.23
N LEU A 551 -14.44 -2.36 34.18
CA LEU A 551 -13.06 -1.91 34.30
C LEU A 551 -13.03 -0.37 34.37
N GLY A 552 -12.50 0.15 35.46
CA GLY A 552 -12.26 1.57 35.68
C GLY A 552 -10.77 1.91 35.56
N LEU A 553 -10.48 2.99 34.84
CA LEU A 553 -9.12 3.49 34.62
C LEU A 553 -9.06 4.96 35.06
N VAL A 554 -8.01 5.33 35.79
CA VAL A 554 -7.80 6.70 36.31
C VAL A 554 -6.49 7.26 35.79
N TRP A 555 -6.57 8.40 35.11
CA TRP A 555 -5.40 9.13 34.61
C TRP A 555 -5.12 10.36 35.47
N GLY A 556 -3.84 10.68 35.62
CA GLY A 556 -3.33 11.83 36.35
C GLY A 556 -2.00 12.27 35.75
N ALA A 557 -1.84 13.57 35.50
CA ALA A 557 -0.66 14.16 34.84
C ALA A 557 -0.27 13.44 33.52
N GLY A 558 -1.27 13.05 32.72
CA GLY A 558 -1.05 12.38 31.44
C GLY A 558 -0.60 10.92 31.52
N LYS A 559 -0.59 10.30 32.72
CA LYS A 559 -0.25 8.89 32.92
C LYS A 559 -1.39 8.13 33.59
N LEU A 560 -1.50 6.83 33.29
CA LEU A 560 -2.41 5.94 34.00
C LEU A 560 -1.88 5.74 35.43
N VAL A 561 -2.68 6.12 36.43
CA VAL A 561 -2.27 6.08 37.85
C VAL A 561 -2.98 4.98 38.61
N ARG A 562 -4.14 4.51 38.13
CA ARG A 562 -4.90 3.45 38.80
C ARG A 562 -5.80 2.69 37.83
N ILE A 563 -5.87 1.39 38.04
CA ILE A 563 -6.86 0.47 37.45
C ILE A 563 -7.71 -0.07 38.61
N PHE A 564 -9.02 -0.21 38.42
CA PHE A 564 -9.90 -0.89 39.37
C PHE A 564 -10.99 -1.67 38.64
N VAL A 565 -11.51 -2.72 39.29
CA VAL A 565 -12.64 -3.52 38.79
C VAL A 565 -13.80 -3.32 39.75
N ALA A 566 -14.98 -2.96 39.24
CA ALA A 566 -16.18 -2.73 40.03
C ALA A 566 -17.30 -3.69 39.61
N SER A 567 -17.96 -4.34 40.56
CA SER A 567 -19.15 -5.15 40.30
C SER A 567 -20.37 -4.25 40.07
N ASP A 568 -21.24 -4.56 39.11
CA ASP A 568 -22.56 -3.95 39.03
C ASP A 568 -23.35 -4.28 40.32
N SER A 569 -23.61 -3.27 41.15
CA SER A 569 -24.50 -3.38 42.32
C SER A 569 -25.90 -2.92 42.01
#